data_AF-A0A7Z8QL51-F1
#
_entry.id   AF-A0A7Z8QL51-F1
#
_cell.length_a   1.000
_cell.length_b   1.000
_cell.length_c   1.000
_cell.angle_alpha   90.00
_cell.angle_beta   90.00
_cell.angle_gamma   90.00
#
_symmetry.space_group_name_H-M   'P 1'
#
loop_
_entity.id
_entity.type
_entity.pdbx_description
1 polymer ?
#
loop_
_entity_poly.entity_id
_entity_poly.type
_entity_poly.pdbx_seq_one_letter_code
_entity_poly.pdbx_strand_id
1 'polypeptide(L)'
;MIKKSLISACLIASIGFSASAFAYNAGNVDLGCKKPRFKTFDPPHKGEADPESEISFTVSGYADSSTIKAVAKNIPLKLNIVDKDSFYAVSAKLPAALTGKYARIHVKANNSVECKAKDGWLIKIRDEAATEVTAEGGEKTQ
;
A
#
# COMPACT_ATOMS: atom_id res chain seq x y z
N MET A 1 -8.39 87.00 28.05
CA MET A 1 -7.88 86.53 26.73
C MET A 1 -6.76 85.53 26.99
N ILE A 2 -6.95 84.22 26.76
CA ILE A 2 -5.94 83.13 26.60
C ILE A 2 -6.77 81.89 26.22
N LYS A 3 -7.00 81.70 24.91
CA LYS A 3 -6.39 80.73 23.96
C LYS A 3 -7.06 79.35 23.97
N LYS A 4 -7.67 79.07 22.81
CA LYS A 4 -8.50 77.93 22.46
C LYS A 4 -7.67 76.63 22.37
N SER A 5 -8.33 75.55 22.77
CA SER A 5 -8.36 74.23 22.13
C SER A 5 -7.36 74.02 21.00
N LEU A 6 -6.38 73.15 21.21
CA LEU A 6 -5.64 72.38 20.20
C LEU A 6 -4.96 71.19 20.91
N ILE A 7 -5.77 70.35 21.58
CA ILE A 7 -5.41 68.98 21.97
C ILE A 7 -6.17 68.06 21.02
N SER A 8 -5.86 68.15 19.74
CA SER A 8 -6.30 67.21 18.73
C SER A 8 -5.45 67.47 17.50
N ALA A 9 -4.92 66.41 16.90
CA ALA A 9 -3.97 66.42 15.78
C ALA A 9 -2.49 66.61 16.17
N CYS A 10 -1.87 65.54 16.68
CA CYS A 10 -0.61 65.05 16.13
C CYS A 10 -0.24 63.70 16.77
N LEU A 11 0.31 62.82 15.96
CA LEU A 11 0.91 61.51 16.29
C LEU A 11 -0.02 60.28 16.30
N ILE A 12 -0.88 60.19 15.29
CA ILE A 12 -1.14 58.90 14.62
C ILE A 12 -0.01 58.73 13.58
N ALA A 13 1.18 58.27 14.00
CA ALA A 13 2.28 57.97 13.08
C ALA A 13 3.36 57.09 13.74
N SER A 14 3.06 55.83 14.01
CA SER A 14 4.08 54.79 14.10
C SER A 14 3.46 53.45 13.68
N ILE A 15 3.13 53.36 12.38
CA ILE A 15 2.88 52.06 11.75
C ILE A 15 4.22 51.34 11.75
N GLY A 16 4.27 50.22 12.48
CA GLY A 16 5.46 49.40 12.63
C GLY A 16 6.01 48.97 11.28
N PHE A 17 7.33 49.05 11.15
CA PHE A 17 8.06 48.47 10.04
C PHE A 17 8.01 46.95 10.22
N SER A 18 6.96 46.30 9.72
CA SER A 18 6.91 44.85 9.61
C SER A 18 8.01 44.44 8.63
N ALA A 19 9.13 43.94 9.16
CA ALA A 19 10.17 43.32 8.37
C ALA A 19 9.53 42.17 7.57
N SER A 20 9.37 42.37 6.26
CA SER A 20 9.00 41.31 5.34
C SER A 20 10.15 40.30 5.31
N ALA A 21 10.09 39.30 6.19
CA ALA A 21 10.95 38.14 6.10
C ALA A 21 10.57 37.39 4.83
N PHE A 22 11.33 37.62 3.75
CA PHE A 22 11.28 36.77 2.56
C PHE A 22 11.84 35.41 2.97
N ALA A 23 10.95 34.50 3.37
CA ALA A 23 11.27 33.09 3.51
C ALA A 23 11.51 32.54 2.10
N TYR A 24 12.75 32.69 1.62
CA TYR A 24 13.25 32.03 0.42
C TYR A 24 13.30 30.53 0.71
N ASN A 25 12.17 29.86 0.53
CA ASN A 25 12.11 28.40 0.49
C ASN A 25 12.74 27.98 -0.84
N ALA A 26 14.07 27.95 -0.89
CA ALA A 26 14.80 27.23 -1.92
C ALA A 26 14.22 25.81 -1.94
N GLY A 27 13.55 25.47 -3.03
CA GLY A 27 12.62 24.35 -3.13
C GLY A 27 13.15 23.09 -2.47
N ASN A 28 12.63 22.80 -1.27
CA ASN A 28 12.68 21.46 -0.74
C ASN A 28 11.77 20.63 -1.64
N VAL A 29 12.37 19.96 -2.63
CA VAL A 29 11.70 18.85 -3.30
C VAL A 29 11.53 17.78 -2.24
N ASP A 30 10.44 17.89 -1.48
CA ASP A 30 10.02 16.84 -0.59
C ASP A 30 9.80 15.63 -1.50
N LEU A 31 10.80 14.74 -1.57
CA LEU A 31 10.73 13.46 -2.24
C LEU A 31 9.73 12.64 -1.42
N GLY A 32 8.46 13.00 -1.57
CA GLY A 32 7.39 12.60 -0.69
C GLY A 32 7.40 11.09 -0.59
N CYS A 33 7.22 10.60 0.63
CA CYS A 33 7.21 9.18 0.93
C CYS A 33 6.13 8.45 0.11
N LYS A 34 6.49 7.97 -1.09
CA LYS A 34 5.61 7.21 -1.98
C LYS A 34 5.53 5.79 -1.45
N LYS A 35 4.54 5.56 -0.60
CA LYS A 35 4.28 4.24 -0.01
C LYS A 35 3.92 3.24 -1.10
N PRO A 36 4.52 2.04 -1.10
CA PRO A 36 4.06 0.94 -1.94
C PRO A 36 2.58 0.66 -1.75
N ARG A 37 1.90 0.31 -2.84
CA ARG A 37 0.48 -0.07 -2.83
C ARG A 37 0.34 -1.51 -3.27
N PHE A 38 -0.50 -2.25 -2.55
CA PHE A 38 -0.87 -3.62 -2.87
C PHE A 38 -2.22 -3.63 -3.58
N LYS A 39 -2.36 -4.42 -4.65
CA LYS A 39 -3.57 -4.53 -5.46
C LYS A 39 -3.75 -5.95 -5.99
N THR A 40 -4.89 -6.17 -6.67
CA THR A 40 -5.23 -7.40 -7.42
C THR A 40 -5.00 -8.67 -6.61
N PHE A 41 -5.56 -8.72 -5.40
CA PHE A 41 -5.50 -9.91 -4.56
C PHE A 41 -6.31 -11.03 -5.19
N ASP A 42 -5.65 -12.14 -5.46
CA ASP A 42 -6.26 -13.35 -5.98
C ASP A 42 -5.78 -14.56 -5.15
N PRO A 43 -6.68 -15.35 -4.56
CA PRO A 43 -8.12 -15.13 -4.47
C PRO A 43 -8.48 -13.82 -3.75
N PRO A 44 -9.66 -13.22 -4.03
CA PRO A 44 -10.06 -11.96 -3.43
C PRO A 44 -10.27 -12.07 -1.92
N HIS A 45 -10.46 -10.92 -1.25
CA HIS A 45 -10.78 -10.91 0.18
C HIS A 45 -12.06 -11.71 0.47
N LYS A 46 -11.95 -12.70 1.37
CA LYS A 46 -12.96 -13.73 1.69
C LYS A 46 -13.26 -14.70 0.55
N GLY A 47 -12.43 -14.72 -0.49
CA GLY A 47 -12.48 -15.71 -1.54
C GLY A 47 -12.09 -17.10 -1.04
N GLU A 48 -12.42 -18.10 -1.85
CA GLU A 48 -12.04 -19.49 -1.61
C GLU A 48 -10.85 -19.88 -2.47
N ALA A 49 -9.96 -20.68 -1.88
CA ALA A 49 -8.76 -21.20 -2.52
C ALA A 49 -8.68 -22.71 -2.30
N ASP A 50 -8.19 -23.46 -3.29
CA ASP A 50 -7.90 -24.88 -3.13
C ASP A 50 -6.65 -25.08 -2.23
N PRO A 51 -6.49 -26.26 -1.61
CA PRO A 51 -5.27 -26.60 -0.90
C PRO A 51 -4.06 -26.43 -1.82
N GLU A 52 -2.95 -25.91 -1.27
CA GLU A 52 -1.69 -25.71 -2.01
C GLU A 52 -1.77 -24.86 -3.28
N SER A 53 -2.91 -24.19 -3.48
CA SER A 53 -3.13 -23.29 -4.61
C SER A 53 -2.18 -22.10 -4.57
N GLU A 54 -1.99 -21.51 -5.74
CA GLU A 54 -1.22 -20.29 -5.89
C GLU A 54 -2.10 -19.08 -5.54
N ILE A 55 -1.56 -18.19 -4.72
CA ILE A 55 -2.09 -16.85 -4.52
C ILE A 55 -1.27 -15.86 -5.32
N SER A 56 -1.90 -14.78 -5.76
CA SER A 56 -1.22 -13.69 -6.43
C SER A 56 -1.69 -12.32 -5.96
N PHE A 57 -0.80 -11.34 -6.07
CA PHE A 57 -1.08 -9.93 -5.81
C PHE A 57 -0.06 -9.06 -6.55
N THR A 58 -0.41 -7.80 -6.79
CA THR A 58 0.50 -6.83 -7.39
C THR A 58 0.98 -5.81 -6.37
N VAL A 59 2.21 -5.37 -6.55
CA VAL A 59 2.83 -4.30 -5.74
C VAL A 59 3.26 -3.19 -6.68
N SER A 60 2.90 -1.94 -6.40
CA SER A 60 3.34 -0.80 -7.22
C SER A 60 4.87 -0.74 -7.37
N GLY A 61 5.38 -0.25 -8.50
CA GLY A 61 6.82 -0.10 -8.76
C GLY A 61 7.59 0.85 -7.82
N TYR A 62 6.89 1.55 -6.92
CA TYR A 62 7.54 2.29 -5.82
C TYR A 62 8.16 1.40 -4.73
N ALA A 63 7.87 0.09 -4.74
CA ALA A 63 8.48 -0.85 -3.81
C ALA A 63 9.91 -1.24 -4.23
N ASP A 64 10.74 -1.53 -3.25
CA ASP A 64 11.94 -2.33 -3.44
C ASP A 64 11.55 -3.81 -3.43
N SER A 65 11.81 -4.51 -4.53
CA SER A 65 11.46 -5.93 -4.72
C SER A 65 12.06 -6.84 -3.65
N SER A 66 13.24 -6.52 -3.12
CA SER A 66 13.93 -7.29 -2.07
C SER A 66 13.21 -7.24 -0.71
N THR A 67 12.36 -6.24 -0.51
CA THR A 67 11.66 -5.98 0.76
C THR A 67 10.27 -6.58 0.81
N ILE A 68 9.75 -7.06 -0.34
CA ILE A 68 8.42 -7.64 -0.46
C ILE A 68 8.39 -8.97 0.30
N LYS A 69 7.47 -9.08 1.26
CA LYS A 69 7.29 -10.29 2.08
C LYS A 69 5.80 -10.56 2.24
N ALA A 70 5.41 -11.84 2.13
CA ALA A 70 4.08 -12.31 2.46
C ALA A 70 4.14 -13.41 3.53
N VAL A 71 3.19 -13.39 4.45
CA VAL A 71 3.10 -14.33 5.57
C VAL A 71 1.65 -14.79 5.68
N ALA A 72 1.42 -16.10 5.61
CA ALA A 72 0.11 -16.70 5.78
C ALA A 72 0.02 -17.32 7.18
N LYS A 73 -0.82 -16.79 8.07
CA LYS A 73 -1.02 -17.32 9.44
C LYS A 73 0.31 -17.61 10.18
N ASN A 74 1.21 -16.63 10.19
CA ASN A 74 2.57 -16.69 10.75
C ASN A 74 3.58 -17.60 10.02
N ILE A 75 3.20 -18.20 8.88
CA ILE A 75 4.10 -18.98 8.04
C ILE A 75 4.61 -18.09 6.89
N PRO A 76 5.92 -17.83 6.79
CA PRO A 76 6.46 -17.04 5.68
C PRO A 76 6.29 -17.81 4.36
N LEU A 77 5.78 -17.13 3.34
CA LEU A 77 5.60 -17.73 2.02
C LEU A 77 6.84 -17.54 1.14
N LYS A 78 7.15 -18.54 0.32
CA LYS A 78 8.15 -18.41 -0.73
C LYS A 78 7.53 -17.68 -1.91
N LEU A 79 8.02 -16.46 -2.17
CA LEU A 79 7.49 -15.59 -3.22
C LEU A 79 8.22 -15.80 -4.54
N ASN A 80 7.46 -15.76 -5.63
CA ASN A 80 7.95 -15.51 -6.97
C ASN A 80 7.60 -14.05 -7.31
N ILE A 81 8.60 -13.24 -7.66
CA ILE A 81 8.43 -11.81 -7.94
C ILE A 81 8.88 -11.58 -9.38
N VAL A 82 7.96 -11.11 -10.21
CA VAL A 82 8.21 -10.76 -11.61
C VAL A 82 8.07 -9.26 -11.78
N ASP A 83 9.14 -8.62 -12.22
CA ASP A 83 9.11 -7.20 -12.58
C ASP A 83 8.35 -7.01 -13.90
N LYS A 84 7.37 -6.10 -13.90
CA LYS A 84 6.56 -5.69 -15.05
C LYS A 84 6.74 -4.20 -15.37
N ASP A 85 7.89 -3.63 -15.00
CA ASP A 85 8.31 -2.23 -15.14
C ASP A 85 7.52 -1.23 -14.28
N SER A 86 6.20 -1.26 -14.37
CA SER A 86 5.31 -0.34 -13.63
C SER A 86 4.88 -0.89 -12.26
N PHE A 87 4.95 -2.20 -12.09
CA PHE A 87 4.56 -2.91 -10.88
C PHE A 87 5.25 -4.28 -10.83
N TYR A 88 5.26 -4.89 -9.65
CA TYR A 88 5.69 -6.26 -9.45
C TYR A 88 4.47 -7.17 -9.40
N ALA A 89 4.47 -8.21 -10.23
CA ALA A 89 3.54 -9.31 -10.10
C ALA A 89 4.14 -10.33 -9.12
N VAL A 90 3.43 -10.61 -8.03
CA VAL A 90 3.89 -11.51 -6.98
C VAL A 90 2.97 -12.71 -6.92
N SER A 91 3.54 -13.91 -6.91
CA SER A 91 2.82 -15.14 -6.69
C SER A 91 3.47 -16.00 -5.61
N ALA A 92 2.69 -16.84 -4.94
CA ALA A 92 3.18 -17.74 -3.91
C ALA A 92 2.25 -18.94 -3.75
N LYS A 93 2.79 -20.11 -3.44
CA LYS A 93 1.98 -21.28 -3.09
C LYS A 93 1.60 -21.28 -1.62
N LEU A 94 0.37 -21.67 -1.33
CA LEU A 94 -0.09 -21.90 0.04
C LEU A 94 0.54 -23.18 0.60
N PRO A 95 0.98 -23.21 1.87
CA PRO A 95 1.46 -24.43 2.49
C PRO A 95 0.29 -25.35 2.90
N ALA A 96 0.46 -26.66 2.73
CA ALA A 96 -0.51 -27.70 3.10
C ALA A 96 -1.00 -27.63 4.58
N ALA A 97 -0.20 -27.03 5.47
CA ALA A 97 -0.60 -26.83 6.87
C ALA A 97 -1.87 -25.96 7.07
N LEU A 98 -2.27 -25.23 6.02
CA LEU A 98 -3.41 -24.32 6.02
C LEU A 98 -4.68 -24.90 5.38
N THR A 99 -4.64 -26.13 4.89
CA THR A 99 -5.82 -26.85 4.35
C THR A 99 -6.97 -26.87 5.37
N GLY A 100 -8.19 -26.61 4.89
CA GLY A 100 -9.40 -26.57 5.71
C GLY A 100 -9.49 -25.42 6.71
N LYS A 101 -8.64 -24.40 6.58
CA LYS A 101 -8.56 -23.28 7.53
C LYS A 101 -8.75 -21.94 6.83
N TYR A 102 -9.20 -20.96 7.61
CA TYR A 102 -9.08 -19.56 7.22
C TYR A 102 -7.64 -19.08 7.44
N ALA A 103 -7.08 -18.44 6.41
CA ALA A 103 -5.73 -17.89 6.45
C ALA A 103 -5.77 -16.39 6.17
N ARG A 104 -5.22 -15.60 7.10
CA ARG A 104 -4.95 -14.18 6.86
C ARG A 104 -3.56 -14.05 6.25
N ILE A 105 -3.50 -13.54 5.03
CA ILE A 105 -2.27 -13.23 4.32
C ILE A 105 -1.87 -11.81 4.69
N HIS A 106 -0.71 -11.66 5.29
CA HIS A 106 -0.11 -10.37 5.61
C HIS A 106 0.99 -10.07 4.59
N VAL A 107 0.90 -8.93 3.93
CA VAL A 107 1.91 -8.45 2.99
C VAL A 107 2.56 -7.18 3.50
N LYS A 108 3.86 -7.06 3.25
CA LYS A 108 4.63 -5.87 3.59
C LYS A 108 5.70 -5.62 2.53
N ALA A 109 5.98 -4.35 2.30
CA ALA A 109 7.01 -3.89 1.36
C ALA A 109 7.47 -2.50 1.80
N ASN A 110 8.72 -2.18 1.52
CA ASN A 110 9.30 -0.86 1.73
C ASN A 110 9.69 -0.26 0.38
N ASN A 111 9.89 1.05 0.33
CA ASN A 111 10.60 1.69 -0.78
C ASN A 111 12.08 1.92 -0.41
N SER A 112 12.84 2.49 -1.34
CA SER A 112 14.27 2.81 -1.17
C SER A 112 14.59 3.84 -0.07
N VAL A 113 13.58 4.55 0.45
CA VAL A 113 13.70 5.55 1.54
C VAL A 113 13.00 5.04 2.82
N GLU A 114 12.89 3.72 2.97
CA GLU A 114 12.27 3.03 4.11
C GLU A 114 10.79 3.36 4.39
N CYS A 115 10.04 3.87 3.41
CA CYS A 115 8.59 4.02 3.54
C CYS A 115 7.91 2.66 3.59
N LYS A 116 7.47 2.29 4.79
CA LYS A 116 6.86 0.98 5.07
C LYS A 116 5.39 1.00 4.64
N ALA A 117 5.01 0.02 3.84
CA ALA A 117 3.63 -0.32 3.53
C ALA A 117 3.30 -1.72 4.05
N LYS A 118 2.09 -1.87 4.56
CA LYS A 118 1.55 -3.15 5.04
C LYS A 118 0.11 -3.25 4.58
N ASP A 119 -0.29 -4.45 4.20
CA ASP A 119 -1.67 -4.77 3.87
C ASP A 119 -1.93 -6.24 4.21
N GLY A 120 -3.15 -6.71 4.00
CA GLY A 120 -3.46 -8.12 4.09
C GLY A 120 -4.94 -8.42 3.95
N TRP A 121 -5.22 -9.62 3.46
CA TRP A 121 -6.57 -10.10 3.24
C TRP A 121 -6.77 -11.48 3.85
N LEU A 122 -8.04 -11.88 4.01
CA LEU A 122 -8.44 -13.17 4.55
C LEU A 122 -8.89 -14.04 3.38
N ILE A 123 -8.48 -15.30 3.35
CA ILE A 123 -8.96 -16.31 2.41
C ILE A 123 -9.46 -17.53 3.17
N LYS A 124 -10.42 -18.24 2.58
CA LYS A 124 -10.88 -19.54 3.04
C LYS A 124 -10.21 -20.62 2.20
N ILE A 125 -9.50 -21.54 2.83
CA ILE A 125 -8.86 -22.65 2.13
C ILE A 125 -9.78 -23.86 2.26
N ARG A 126 -10.12 -24.47 1.13
CA ARG A 126 -10.98 -25.66 1.08
C ARG A 126 -10.29 -26.86 1.73
N ASP A 127 -11.10 -27.87 2.03
CA ASP A 127 -10.62 -29.17 2.44
C ASP A 127 -10.09 -29.96 1.23
N GLU A 128 -9.11 -30.82 1.46
CA GLU A 128 -8.41 -31.61 0.43
C GLU A 128 -9.34 -32.50 -0.42
N ALA A 129 -10.53 -32.79 0.09
CA ALA A 129 -11.53 -33.62 -0.58
C ALA A 129 -12.30 -32.90 -1.74
N ALA A 130 -12.01 -31.64 -2.05
CA ALA A 130 -12.74 -30.88 -3.08
C ALA A 130 -12.08 -30.88 -4.48
N THR A 131 -10.88 -31.43 -4.63
CA THR A 131 -10.11 -31.42 -5.88
C THR A 131 -10.19 -32.73 -6.66
N GLU A 132 -11.38 -33.32 -6.81
CA GLU A 132 -11.64 -34.38 -7.81
C GLU A 132 -13.04 -34.29 -8.42
N VAL A 133 -13.56 -33.11 -8.79
CA VAL A 133 -14.63 -33.05 -9.81
C VAL A 133 -14.59 -31.71 -10.53
N THR A 134 -13.90 -31.61 -11.67
CA THR A 134 -14.29 -30.86 -12.89
C THR A 134 -13.12 -30.93 -13.87
N ALA A 135 -12.89 -32.12 -14.45
CA ALA A 135 -12.06 -32.25 -15.64
C ALA A 135 -12.47 -33.50 -16.43
N GLU A 136 -13.76 -33.68 -16.73
CA GLU A 136 -14.18 -34.57 -17.81
C GLU A 136 -15.43 -34.05 -18.53
N GLY A 137 -15.31 -33.95 -19.86
CA GLY A 137 -16.41 -34.25 -20.77
C GLY A 137 -17.06 -33.06 -21.48
N GLY A 138 -16.71 -32.84 -22.75
CA GLY A 138 -17.49 -31.92 -23.60
C GLY A 138 -17.09 -31.71 -25.05
N GLU A 139 -16.32 -32.60 -25.69
CA GLU A 139 -16.23 -32.63 -27.16
C GLU A 139 -17.59 -33.06 -27.74
N LYS A 140 -18.22 -32.20 -28.55
CA LYS A 140 -19.19 -32.61 -29.57
C LYS A 140 -19.03 -31.79 -30.84
N THR A 141 -18.47 -32.47 -31.83
CA THR A 141 -18.61 -32.21 -33.26
C THR A 141 -20.08 -32.26 -33.68
N GLN A 142 -20.49 -31.31 -34.53
CA GLN A 142 -21.52 -31.49 -35.56
C GLN A 142 -21.03 -30.84 -36.85
#